data_AF-A0A5S5DPF0-F1
#
_entry.id   AF-A0A5S5DPF0-F1
#
_cell.length_a   1.000
_cell.length_b   1.000
_cell.length_c   1.000
_cell.angle_alpha   90.00
_cell.angle_beta   90.00
_cell.angle_gamma   90.00
#
_symmetry.space_group_name_H-M   'P 1'
#
loop_
_entity.id
_entity.type
_entity.pdbx_description
1 polymer ?
#
loop_
_entity_poly.entity_id
_entity_poly.type
_entity_poly.pdbx_seq_one_letter_code
_entity_poly.pdbx_strand_id
1 'polypeptide(L)'
;MKRIVFIVAFVVTSVSAAFAQRFAYVDSEYILKHIPEYVAAQKQLDDLSTKWQEEVDKQYGEIEKLYQAYQNDQVLLNEDMRRRREDEIVNKEKQVKELQRQRFGFEGDLFKERVRLIKPIEDRVAKAIQDVATAQGLDLILDRGTEVTFLYANPALDKSNEIITKLGLKPNPSLAN
;
A
#
# COMPACT_ATOMS: atom_id res chain seq x y z
N MET A 1 -19.43 -29.19 56.49
CA MET A 1 -18.09 -29.26 55.88
C MET A 1 -18.12 -29.61 54.39
N LYS A 2 -18.72 -30.73 53.95
CA LYS A 2 -18.79 -31.11 52.52
C LYS A 2 -19.40 -30.05 51.58
N ARG A 3 -20.44 -29.34 52.03
CA ARG A 3 -21.07 -28.24 51.26
C ARG A 3 -20.16 -27.01 51.10
N ILE A 4 -19.35 -26.70 52.11
CA ILE A 4 -18.41 -25.57 52.07
C ILE A 4 -17.27 -25.89 51.09
N VAL A 5 -16.77 -27.14 51.10
CA VAL A 5 -15.75 -27.61 50.14
C VAL A 5 -16.26 -27.52 48.69
N PHE A 6 -17.51 -27.90 48.43
CA PHE A 6 -18.11 -27.77 47.10
C PHE A 6 -18.28 -26.32 46.64
N ILE A 7 -18.67 -25.42 47.54
CA ILE A 7 -18.82 -23.99 47.23
C ILE A 7 -17.44 -23.37 46.95
N VAL A 8 -16.42 -23.68 47.76
CA VAL A 8 -15.05 -23.21 47.54
C VAL A 8 -14.48 -23.75 46.22
N ALA A 9 -14.70 -25.04 45.91
CA ALA A 9 -14.28 -25.61 44.64
C ALA A 9 -14.96 -24.93 43.43
N PHE A 10 -16.28 -24.67 43.52
CA PHE A 10 -17.02 -23.96 42.47
C PHE A 10 -16.53 -22.52 42.26
N VAL A 11 -16.26 -21.80 43.36
CA VAL A 11 -15.73 -20.43 43.31
C VAL A 11 -14.33 -20.42 42.69
N VAL A 12 -13.45 -21.35 43.06
CA VAL A 12 -12.09 -21.44 42.50
C VAL A 12 -12.12 -21.79 41.00
N THR A 13 -13.03 -22.65 40.55
CA THR A 13 -13.22 -22.93 39.11
C THR A 13 -13.87 -21.78 38.34
N SER A 14 -14.69 -20.95 38.98
CA SER A 14 -15.33 -19.80 38.33
C SER A 14 -14.36 -18.63 38.11
N VAL A 15 -13.36 -18.47 38.98
CA VAL A 15 -12.33 -17.41 38.88
C VAL A 15 -11.28 -17.73 37.81
N SER A 16 -11.14 -18.98 37.39
CA SER A 16 -10.15 -19.40 36.38
C SER A 16 -10.56 -19.09 34.92
N ALA A 17 -11.73 -18.50 34.70
CA ALA A 17 -12.29 -18.23 33.36
C ALA A 17 -11.94 -16.86 32.76
N ALA A 18 -11.13 -16.01 33.42
CA ALA A 18 -11.13 -14.57 33.13
C ALA A 18 -9.87 -13.97 32.47
N PHE A 19 -9.01 -14.77 31.84
CA PHE A 19 -7.93 -14.23 30.98
C PHE A 19 -8.13 -14.69 29.52
N ALA A 20 -9.25 -14.31 28.91
CA ALA A 20 -9.37 -14.38 27.46
C ALA A 20 -8.38 -13.38 26.85
N GLN A 21 -7.54 -13.85 25.93
CA GLN A 21 -6.60 -12.98 25.25
C GLN A 21 -7.34 -12.10 24.25
N ARG A 22 -7.51 -10.82 24.58
CA ARG A 22 -8.34 -9.87 23.81
C ARG A 22 -7.57 -9.15 22.70
N PHE A 23 -6.35 -9.58 22.39
CA PHE A 23 -5.55 -9.01 21.31
C PHE A 23 -4.97 -10.10 20.42
N ALA A 24 -4.85 -9.78 19.13
CA ALA A 24 -4.24 -10.63 18.12
C ALA A 24 -3.39 -9.77 17.18
N TYR A 25 -2.69 -10.42 16.25
CA TYR A 25 -2.04 -9.71 15.15
C TYR A 25 -2.31 -10.38 13.81
N VAL A 26 -2.09 -9.63 12.75
CA VAL A 26 -2.12 -10.10 11.37
C VAL A 26 -0.90 -9.56 10.62
N ASP A 27 -0.63 -10.14 9.47
CA ASP A 27 0.28 -9.60 8.47
C ASP A 27 -0.57 -9.21 7.25
N SER A 28 -0.88 -7.92 7.12
CA SER A 28 -1.72 -7.43 6.03
C SER A 28 -1.07 -7.63 4.67
N GLU A 29 0.25 -7.52 4.56
CA GLU A 29 0.96 -7.73 3.30
C GLU A 29 0.82 -9.19 2.83
N TYR A 30 1.03 -10.13 3.77
CA TYR A 30 0.81 -11.55 3.53
C TYR A 30 -0.64 -11.83 3.13
N ILE A 31 -1.64 -11.25 3.81
CA ILE A 31 -3.05 -11.42 3.46
C ILE A 31 -3.32 -10.88 2.04
N LEU A 32 -2.87 -9.66 1.73
CA LEU A 32 -3.09 -9.00 0.45
C LEU A 32 -2.45 -9.77 -0.71
N LYS A 33 -1.27 -10.37 -0.51
CA LYS A 33 -0.61 -11.22 -1.53
C LYS A 33 -1.43 -12.45 -1.94
N HIS A 34 -2.39 -12.90 -1.11
CA HIS A 34 -3.29 -14.01 -1.47
C HIS A 34 -4.45 -13.58 -2.36
N ILE A 35 -4.70 -12.27 -2.49
CA ILE A 35 -5.83 -11.72 -3.23
C ILE A 35 -5.41 -11.49 -4.68
N PRO A 36 -5.93 -12.26 -5.65
CA PRO A 36 -5.54 -12.10 -7.06
C PRO A 36 -5.79 -10.70 -7.60
N GLU A 37 -6.87 -10.05 -7.17
CA GLU A 37 -7.20 -8.69 -7.55
C GLU A 37 -6.15 -7.68 -7.05
N TYR A 38 -5.53 -7.91 -5.90
CA TYR A 38 -4.47 -7.07 -5.36
C TYR A 38 -3.20 -7.18 -6.19
N VAL A 39 -2.81 -8.42 -6.52
CA VAL A 39 -1.64 -8.69 -7.36
C VAL A 39 -1.82 -8.07 -8.75
N ALA A 40 -3.01 -8.20 -9.33
CA ALA A 40 -3.34 -7.59 -10.61
C ALA A 40 -3.31 -6.05 -10.55
N ALA A 41 -3.88 -5.47 -9.49
CA ALA A 41 -3.87 -4.03 -9.26
C ALA A 41 -2.44 -3.48 -9.09
N GLN A 42 -1.59 -4.17 -8.32
CA GLN A 42 -0.20 -3.78 -8.14
C GLN A 42 0.55 -3.79 -9.47
N LYS A 43 0.40 -4.85 -10.27
CA LYS A 43 0.97 -4.92 -11.60
C LYS A 43 0.49 -3.79 -12.50
N GLN A 44 -0.81 -3.49 -12.49
CA GLN A 44 -1.37 -2.40 -13.28
C GLN A 44 -0.78 -1.03 -12.87
N LEU A 45 -0.57 -0.80 -11.57
CA LEU A 45 0.08 0.42 -11.08
C LEU A 45 1.55 0.51 -11.51
N ASP A 46 2.27 -0.61 -11.46
CA ASP A 46 3.68 -0.67 -11.88
C ASP A 46 3.82 -0.43 -13.40
N ASP A 47 2.93 -1.02 -14.20
CA ASP A 47 2.85 -0.81 -15.66
C ASP A 47 2.51 0.65 -15.99
N LEU A 48 1.55 1.26 -15.28
CA LEU A 48 1.20 2.68 -15.44
C LEU A 48 2.36 3.59 -15.06
N SER A 49 3.01 3.32 -13.93
CA SER A 49 4.16 4.09 -13.46
C SER A 49 5.30 4.06 -14.47
N THR A 50 5.62 2.87 -14.99
CA THR A 50 6.66 2.68 -16.02
C THR A 50 6.31 3.46 -17.29
N LYS A 51 5.08 3.29 -17.79
CA LYS A 51 4.62 3.97 -19.00
C LYS A 51 4.67 5.50 -18.87
N TRP A 52 4.25 6.05 -17.74
CA TRP A 52 4.29 7.50 -17.52
C TRP A 52 5.70 8.02 -17.29
N GLN A 53 6.59 7.21 -16.71
CA GLN A 53 8.00 7.56 -16.60
C GLN A 53 8.64 7.64 -17.99
N GLU A 54 8.40 6.65 -18.85
CA GLU A 54 8.86 6.67 -20.25
C GLU A 54 8.31 7.88 -21.03
N GLU A 55 7.05 8.25 -20.80
CA GLU A 55 6.42 9.42 -21.40
C GLU A 55 7.17 10.71 -20.99
N VAL A 56 7.44 10.89 -19.69
CA VAL A 56 8.16 12.03 -19.15
C VAL A 56 9.60 12.07 -19.65
N ASP A 57 10.30 10.94 -19.64
CA ASP A 57 11.70 10.84 -20.07
C ASP A 57 11.85 11.15 -21.57
N LYS A 58 10.92 10.66 -22.40
CA LYS A 58 10.88 11.01 -23.82
C LYS A 58 10.76 12.51 -24.03
N GLN A 59 9.90 13.17 -23.25
CA GLN A 59 9.68 14.61 -23.37
C GLN A 59 10.90 15.43 -22.93
N TYR A 60 11.62 15.00 -21.88
CA TYR A 60 12.89 15.59 -21.50
C TYR A 60 13.98 15.36 -22.55
N GLY A 61 14.04 14.17 -23.17
CA GLY A 61 14.97 13.91 -24.27
C GLY A 61 14.71 14.78 -25.51
N GLU A 62 13.46 15.17 -25.77
CA GLU A 62 13.13 16.15 -26.81
C GLU A 62 13.59 17.57 -26.44
N ILE A 63 13.49 17.97 -25.17
CA ILE A 63 14.01 19.26 -24.68
C ILE A 63 15.53 19.30 -24.83
N GLU A 64 16.23 18.22 -24.46
CA GLU A 64 17.68 18.13 -24.61
C GLU A 64 18.12 18.33 -26.07
N LYS A 65 17.40 17.72 -27.02
CA LYS A 65 17.66 17.91 -28.46
C LYS A 65 17.45 19.36 -28.90
N LEU A 66 16.39 20.03 -28.42
CA LEU A 66 16.16 21.46 -28.72
C LEU A 66 17.29 22.32 -28.17
N TYR A 67 17.76 22.03 -26.96
CA TYR A 67 18.85 22.73 -26.33
C TYR A 67 20.17 22.55 -27.09
N GLN A 68 20.50 21.32 -27.47
CA GLN A 68 21.69 21.02 -28.30
C GLN A 68 21.62 21.72 -29.66
N ALA A 69 20.45 21.70 -30.33
CA ALA A 69 20.26 22.41 -31.58
C ALA A 69 20.44 23.92 -31.41
N TYR A 70 19.86 24.51 -30.36
CA TYR A 70 20.04 25.93 -30.05
C TYR A 70 21.51 26.28 -29.82
N GLN A 71 22.25 25.48 -29.05
CA GLN A 71 23.67 25.72 -28.80
C GLN A 71 24.54 25.69 -30.06
N ASN A 72 24.23 24.82 -31.01
CA ASN A 72 24.94 24.72 -32.29
C ASN A 72 24.60 25.90 -33.22
N ASP A 73 23.34 26.31 -33.25
CA ASP A 73 22.85 27.30 -34.21
C ASP A 73 22.95 28.74 -33.70
N GLN A 74 23.11 28.98 -32.38
CA GLN A 74 22.99 30.30 -31.74
C GLN A 74 23.83 31.41 -32.39
N VAL A 75 25.01 31.06 -32.93
CA VAL A 75 25.93 32.01 -33.59
C VAL A 75 25.41 32.47 -34.96
N LEU A 76 24.51 31.71 -35.56
CA LEU A 76 23.84 32.00 -36.82
C LEU A 76 22.52 32.75 -36.62
N LEU A 77 22.04 32.87 -35.38
CA LEU A 77 20.74 33.45 -35.06
C LEU A 77 20.85 34.93 -34.70
N ASN A 78 19.88 35.75 -35.13
CA ASN A 78 19.67 37.09 -34.61
C ASN A 78 18.97 37.05 -33.25
N GLU A 79 18.84 38.20 -32.59
CA GLU A 79 18.30 38.28 -31.23
C GLU A 79 16.86 37.77 -31.12
N ASP A 80 15.97 38.15 -32.05
CA ASP A 80 14.58 37.70 -32.05
C ASP A 80 14.45 36.18 -32.24
N MET A 81 15.28 35.60 -33.11
CA MET A 81 15.31 34.16 -33.33
C MET A 81 15.85 33.41 -32.11
N ARG A 82 16.86 33.95 -31.42
CA ARG A 82 17.36 33.37 -30.16
C ARG A 82 16.28 33.36 -29.08
N ARG A 83 15.63 34.51 -28.83
CA ARG A 83 14.55 34.61 -27.84
C ARG A 83 13.42 33.61 -28.11
N ARG A 84 12.99 33.46 -29.37
CA ARG A 84 11.96 32.47 -29.73
C ARG A 84 12.36 31.03 -29.41
N ARG A 85 13.62 30.66 -29.63
CA ARG A 85 14.14 29.31 -29.30
C ARG A 85 14.22 29.09 -27.80
N GLU A 86 14.71 30.08 -27.06
CA GLU A 86 14.76 30.05 -25.60
C GLU A 86 13.35 29.92 -25.01
N ASP A 87 12.40 30.72 -25.48
CA ASP A 87 11.00 30.65 -25.07
C ASP A 87 10.38 29.28 -25.39
N GLU A 88 10.68 28.70 -26.55
CA GLU A 88 10.21 27.35 -26.92
C GLU A 88 10.71 26.30 -25.91
N ILE A 89 12.02 26.32 -25.59
CA ILE A 89 12.65 25.41 -24.64
C ILE A 89 12.03 25.57 -23.25
N VAL A 90 11.97 26.81 -22.73
CA VAL A 90 11.42 27.10 -21.41
C VAL A 90 9.94 26.71 -21.29
N ASN A 91 9.16 26.96 -22.34
CA ASN A 91 7.75 26.54 -22.37
C ASN A 91 7.61 25.02 -22.35
N LYS A 92 8.44 24.30 -23.10
CA LYS A 92 8.43 22.83 -23.12
C LYS A 92 8.87 22.27 -21.76
N GLU A 93 9.92 22.79 -21.15
CA GLU A 93 10.33 22.42 -19.78
C GLU A 93 9.21 22.58 -18.77
N LYS A 94 8.50 23.73 -18.81
CA LYS A 94 7.36 23.98 -17.93
C LYS A 94 6.23 22.97 -18.14
N GLN A 95 5.94 22.61 -19.40
CA GLN A 95 4.92 21.62 -19.73
C GLN A 95 5.28 20.22 -19.19
N VAL A 96 6.54 19.79 -19.36
CA VAL A 96 6.99 18.47 -18.90
C VAL A 96 7.03 18.40 -17.37
N LYS A 97 7.47 19.46 -16.71
CA LYS A 97 7.44 19.54 -15.24
C LYS A 97 6.01 19.46 -14.71
N GLU A 98 5.07 20.13 -15.37
CA GLU A 98 3.65 20.06 -15.01
C GLU A 98 3.07 18.66 -15.27
N LEU A 99 3.39 18.03 -16.40
CA LEU A 99 3.01 16.64 -16.67
C LEU A 99 3.53 15.68 -15.60
N GLN A 100 4.81 15.79 -15.25
CA GLN A 100 5.44 14.98 -14.20
C GLN A 100 4.74 15.18 -12.84
N ARG A 101 4.40 16.42 -12.50
CA ARG A 101 3.62 16.75 -11.29
C ARG A 101 2.21 16.18 -11.35
N GLN A 102 1.54 16.22 -12.50
CA GLN A 102 0.21 15.63 -12.67
C GLN A 102 0.22 14.12 -12.51
N ARG A 103 1.23 13.42 -13.05
CA ARG A 103 1.37 11.97 -12.95
C ARG A 103 1.78 11.50 -11.54
N PHE A 104 2.84 12.10 -11.01
CA PHE A 104 3.58 11.59 -9.84
C PHE A 104 3.58 12.53 -8.63
N GLY A 105 2.99 13.72 -8.75
CA GLY A 105 2.90 14.67 -7.64
C GLY A 105 1.97 14.18 -6.52
N PHE A 106 1.92 14.97 -5.45
CA PHE A 106 0.96 14.75 -4.37
C PHE A 106 -0.47 14.75 -4.93
N GLU A 107 -1.24 13.70 -4.60
CA GLU A 107 -2.57 13.46 -5.18
C GLU A 107 -2.60 13.47 -6.73
N GLY A 108 -1.47 13.14 -7.37
CA GLY A 108 -1.37 12.96 -8.82
C GLY A 108 -2.14 11.73 -9.30
N ASP A 109 -2.11 11.51 -10.62
CA ASP A 109 -2.83 10.43 -11.26
C ASP A 109 -2.45 9.06 -10.71
N LEU A 110 -1.17 8.80 -10.44
CA LEU A 110 -0.72 7.51 -9.89
C LEU A 110 -1.28 7.24 -8.50
N PHE A 111 -1.37 8.28 -7.67
CA PHE A 111 -1.98 8.18 -6.35
C PHE A 111 -3.48 7.90 -6.45
N LYS A 112 -4.19 8.64 -7.31
CA LYS A 112 -5.63 8.43 -7.54
C LYS A 112 -5.92 7.02 -8.05
N GLU A 113 -5.10 6.53 -8.97
CA GLU A 113 -5.18 5.18 -9.49
C GLU A 113 -4.93 4.13 -8.39
N ARG A 114 -3.92 4.34 -7.54
CA ARG A 114 -3.67 3.48 -6.37
C ARG A 114 -4.89 3.43 -5.46
N VAL A 115 -5.44 4.58 -5.07
CA VAL A 115 -6.64 4.63 -4.24
C VAL A 115 -7.80 3.91 -4.90
N ARG A 116 -8.04 4.15 -6.20
CA ARG A 116 -9.14 3.52 -6.94
C ARG A 116 -9.05 2.00 -6.97
N LEU A 117 -7.86 1.45 -7.16
CA LEU A 117 -7.64 0.01 -7.35
C LEU A 117 -7.46 -0.74 -6.03
N ILE A 118 -6.69 -0.16 -5.09
CA ILE A 118 -6.27 -0.85 -3.87
C ILE A 118 -7.27 -0.65 -2.73
N LYS A 119 -7.85 0.56 -2.58
CA LYS A 119 -8.73 0.88 -1.44
C LYS A 119 -9.92 -0.08 -1.28
N PRO A 120 -10.64 -0.48 -2.35
CA PRO A 120 -11.75 -1.43 -2.20
C PRO A 120 -11.31 -2.80 -1.69
N ILE A 121 -10.07 -3.19 -2.00
CA ILE A 121 -9.49 -4.46 -1.57
C ILE A 121 -9.12 -4.38 -0.09
N GLU A 122 -8.46 -3.30 0.32
CA GLU A 122 -8.15 -3.03 1.73
C GLU A 122 -9.43 -2.99 2.58
N ASP A 123 -10.49 -2.34 2.10
CA ASP A 123 -11.76 -2.27 2.81
C ASP A 123 -12.41 -3.65 2.98
N ARG A 124 -12.30 -4.53 1.97
CA ARG A 124 -12.74 -5.93 2.07
C ARG A 124 -11.93 -6.71 3.10
N VAL A 125 -10.61 -6.51 3.14
CA VAL A 125 -9.73 -7.14 4.15
C VAL A 125 -10.04 -6.63 5.55
N ALA A 126 -10.16 -5.31 5.72
CA ALA A 126 -10.52 -4.67 6.98
C ALA A 126 -11.87 -5.19 7.50
N LYS A 127 -12.85 -5.40 6.62
CA LYS A 127 -14.13 -6.00 6.97
C LYS A 127 -13.97 -7.45 7.44
N ALA A 128 -13.16 -8.26 6.77
CA ALA A 128 -12.87 -9.63 7.19
C ALA A 128 -12.16 -9.69 8.55
N ILE A 129 -11.20 -8.79 8.79
CA ILE A 129 -10.52 -8.61 10.08
C ILE A 129 -11.53 -8.27 11.17
N GLN A 130 -12.42 -7.29 10.93
CA GLN A 130 -13.45 -6.89 11.88
C GLN A 130 -14.41 -8.05 12.21
N ASP A 131 -14.81 -8.83 11.22
CA ASP A 131 -15.71 -9.97 11.43
C ASP A 131 -15.05 -11.07 12.29
N VAL A 132 -13.76 -11.36 12.06
CA VAL A 132 -13.00 -12.31 12.88
C VAL A 132 -12.77 -11.78 14.29
N ALA A 133 -12.43 -10.50 14.43
CA ALA A 133 -12.30 -9.84 15.73
C ALA A 133 -13.59 -9.96 16.55
N THR A 134 -14.73 -9.63 15.92
CA THR A 134 -16.04 -9.68 16.56
C THR A 134 -16.43 -11.12 16.94
N ALA A 135 -16.20 -12.09 16.05
CA ALA A 135 -16.53 -13.49 16.31
C ALA A 135 -15.71 -14.11 17.46
N GLN A 136 -14.48 -13.62 17.66
CA GLN A 136 -13.58 -14.11 18.72
C GLN A 136 -13.55 -13.24 19.97
N GLY A 137 -14.28 -12.13 20.01
CA GLY A 137 -14.26 -11.19 21.14
C GLY A 137 -12.89 -10.51 21.32
N LEU A 138 -12.18 -10.24 20.22
CA LEU A 138 -10.92 -9.50 20.22
C LEU A 138 -11.20 -8.00 20.25
N ASP A 139 -10.49 -7.28 21.12
CA ASP A 139 -10.58 -5.82 21.23
C ASP A 139 -9.59 -5.11 20.31
N LEU A 140 -8.49 -5.78 19.96
CA LEU A 140 -7.40 -5.20 19.20
C LEU A 140 -6.77 -6.23 18.26
N ILE A 141 -6.57 -5.83 17.00
CA ILE A 141 -5.74 -6.56 16.05
C ILE A 141 -4.64 -5.61 15.58
N LEU A 142 -3.39 -6.00 15.80
CA LEU A 142 -2.23 -5.26 15.36
C LEU A 142 -1.75 -5.79 14.01
N ASP A 143 -1.26 -4.91 13.15
CA ASP A 143 -0.64 -5.32 11.89
C ASP A 143 0.88 -5.34 12.02
N ARG A 144 1.48 -6.50 11.78
CA ARG A 144 2.93 -6.71 11.77
C ARG A 144 3.62 -5.95 10.65
N GLY A 145 2.90 -5.59 9.58
CA GLY A 145 3.40 -4.80 8.46
C GLY A 145 3.50 -3.29 8.73
N THR A 146 3.14 -2.82 9.92
CA THR A 146 3.18 -1.39 10.29
C THR A 146 4.45 -1.02 11.07
N GLU A 147 4.63 0.28 11.38
CA GLU A 147 5.77 0.81 12.15
C GLU A 147 5.93 0.20 13.57
N VAL A 148 4.95 -0.57 14.03
CA VAL A 148 5.01 -1.28 15.30
C VAL A 148 6.07 -2.39 15.23
N THR A 149 7.18 -2.21 15.94
CA THR A 149 8.22 -3.22 16.01
C THR A 149 7.83 -4.33 16.99
N PHE A 150 7.65 -5.55 16.47
CA PHE A 150 7.46 -6.75 17.28
C PHE A 150 8.82 -7.34 17.65
N LEU A 151 9.18 -7.29 18.94
CA LEU A 151 10.38 -8.01 19.43
C LEU A 151 10.16 -9.53 19.45
N TYR A 152 8.94 -9.93 19.80
CA TYR A 152 8.47 -11.31 19.77
C TYR A 152 6.94 -11.28 19.74
N ALA A 153 6.34 -12.17 18.96
CA ALA A 153 4.91 -12.41 18.95
C ALA A 153 4.68 -13.93 19.07
N ASN A 154 3.78 -14.34 19.95
CA ASN A 154 3.39 -15.75 20.02
C ASN A 154 2.64 -16.11 18.72
N PRO A 155 3.09 -17.09 17.90
CA PRO A 155 2.44 -17.46 16.65
C PRO A 155 0.97 -17.87 16.80
N ALA A 156 0.55 -18.31 17.99
CA ALA A 156 -0.85 -18.61 18.29
C ALA A 156 -1.79 -17.38 18.20
N LEU A 157 -1.23 -16.17 18.19
CA LEU A 157 -1.95 -14.90 18.08
C LEU A 157 -2.05 -14.39 16.65
N ASP A 158 -1.39 -15.06 15.71
CA ASP A 158 -1.50 -14.74 14.29
C ASP A 158 -2.86 -15.18 13.76
N LYS A 159 -3.63 -14.23 13.25
CA LYS A 159 -4.93 -14.49 12.63
C LYS A 159 -4.91 -14.42 11.12
N SER A 160 -3.74 -14.21 10.50
CA SER A 160 -3.63 -13.97 9.05
C SER A 160 -4.23 -15.10 8.22
N ASN A 161 -3.89 -16.35 8.53
CA ASN A 161 -4.45 -17.52 7.84
C ASN A 161 -5.97 -17.64 8.01
N GLU A 162 -6.49 -17.21 9.15
CA GLU A 162 -7.93 -17.19 9.41
C GLU A 162 -8.63 -16.10 8.59
N ILE A 163 -8.03 -14.90 8.48
CA ILE A 163 -8.52 -13.83 7.61
C ILE A 163 -8.53 -14.29 6.15
N ILE A 164 -7.45 -14.92 5.68
CA ILE A 164 -7.35 -15.48 4.32
C ILE A 164 -8.48 -16.49 4.08
N THR A 165 -8.71 -17.39 5.03
CA THR A 165 -9.80 -18.39 4.95
C THR A 165 -11.18 -17.71 4.94
N LYS A 166 -11.38 -16.67 5.76
CA LYS A 166 -12.60 -15.86 5.81
C LYS A 166 -12.90 -15.15 4.49
N LEU A 167 -11.85 -14.75 3.76
CA LEU A 167 -11.93 -14.19 2.41
C LEU A 167 -12.19 -15.24 1.32
N GLY A 168 -12.30 -16.53 1.67
CA GLY A 168 -12.52 -17.63 0.74
C GLY A 168 -11.26 -18.10 0.02
N LEU A 169 -10.08 -17.73 0.52
CA LEU A 169 -8.78 -18.03 -0.07
C LEU A 169 -8.07 -19.14 0.73
N LYS A 170 -7.05 -19.76 0.12
CA LYS A 170 -6.25 -20.80 0.77
C LYS A 170 -4.91 -20.22 1.22
N PRO A 171 -4.56 -20.33 2.52
CA PRO A 171 -3.25 -19.92 3.01
C PRO A 171 -2.10 -20.62 2.29
N ASN A 172 -1.10 -19.86 1.91
CA ASN A 172 0.13 -20.32 1.29
C ASN A 172 1.34 -19.72 2.03
N PRO A 173 2.01 -20.53 2.88
CA PRO A 173 3.18 -20.08 3.64
C PRO A 173 4.33 -19.54 2.80
N SER A 174 4.42 -19.88 1.50
CA SER A 174 5.48 -19.37 0.63
C SER A 174 5.35 -17.88 0.33
N LEU A 175 4.20 -17.26 0.65
CA LEU A 175 3.97 -15.82 0.49
C LEU A 175 4.30 -15.03 1.76
N ALA A 176 4.63 -15.72 2.86
CA ALA A 176 5.05 -15.08 4.10
C ALA A 176 6.45 -14.49 3.93
N ASN A 177 6.66 -13.31 4.53
CA ASN A 177 7.94 -12.62 4.58
C ASN A 177 8.87 -13.21 5.64
#